data_AF-A0A0M2PG99-F1
#
_entry.id   AF-A0A0M2PG99-F1
#
_cell.length_a   1.000
_cell.length_b   1.000
_cell.length_c   1.000
_cell.angle_alpha   90.00
_cell.angle_beta   90.00
_cell.angle_gamma   90.00
#
_symmetry.space_group_name_H-M   'P 1'
#
loop_
_entity.id
_entity.type
_entity.pdbx_description
1 polymer ?
#
loop_
_entity_poly.entity_id
_entity_poly.type
_entity_poly.pdbx_seq_one_letter_code
_entity_poly.pdbx_strand_id
1 'polypeptide(L)'
;NALAGDAGYKTPPVAKYLMDKEISPVMPYTRPHTKDEFMKKYEYVYDEYYDCYICPKDQILPYRTTTRDGYRQYASNPAICKDCTLLDSCTQSKNKRKMIHRHIWEDNIDEVNHLRHTEMNKSIYAKRKETIERVFADAKEKHGMRWTTLRGIKKVAMQAMLTFAAMNLKKMANWAWKYPCPA
;
A
#
# COMPACT_ATOMS: atom_id res chain seq x y z
N ASN A 1 1.62 5.46 -20.40
CA ASN A 1 2.39 4.37 -19.76
C ASN A 1 1.72 4.00 -18.46
N ALA A 2 1.60 2.71 -18.12
CA ALA A 2 0.94 2.26 -16.89
C ALA A 2 1.83 1.25 -16.14
N LEU A 3 1.82 1.30 -14.80
CA LEU A 3 2.60 0.41 -13.96
C LEU A 3 1.71 -0.34 -12.98
N ALA A 4 1.75 -1.67 -13.02
CA ALA A 4 0.99 -2.54 -12.13
C ALA A 4 1.77 -2.92 -10.87
N GLY A 5 1.31 -2.44 -9.71
CA GLY A 5 1.91 -2.69 -8.39
C GLY A 5 1.10 -3.67 -7.54
N ASP A 6 1.74 -4.27 -6.53
CA ASP A 6 1.01 -5.03 -5.50
C ASP A 6 0.34 -4.09 -4.50
N ALA A 7 -0.55 -4.61 -3.66
CA ALA A 7 -1.12 -3.89 -2.52
C ALA A 7 -0.03 -3.32 -1.59
N GLY A 8 1.11 -4.03 -1.46
CA GLY A 8 2.25 -3.58 -0.66
C GLY A 8 2.99 -2.36 -1.23
N TYR A 9 2.84 -2.06 -2.53
CA TYR A 9 3.44 -0.89 -3.17
C TYR A 9 2.51 0.34 -3.16
N LYS A 10 1.29 0.18 -2.63
CA LYS A 10 0.33 1.27 -2.51
C LYS A 10 0.67 2.18 -1.33
N THR A 11 1.72 2.97 -1.52
CA THR A 11 2.22 3.92 -0.54
C THR A 11 2.25 5.33 -1.13
N PRO A 12 2.07 6.39 -0.30
CA PRO A 12 2.04 7.76 -0.80
C PRO A 12 3.28 8.16 -1.63
N PRO A 13 4.52 7.78 -1.25
CA PRO A 13 5.69 8.11 -2.06
C PRO A 13 5.69 7.46 -3.45
N VAL A 14 5.24 6.20 -3.56
CA VAL A 14 5.17 5.49 -4.84
C VAL A 14 4.07 6.09 -5.73
N ALA A 15 2.89 6.38 -5.16
CA ALA A 15 1.79 7.01 -5.90
C ALA A 15 2.21 8.37 -6.45
N LYS A 16 2.83 9.21 -5.61
CA LYS A 16 3.38 10.50 -6.04
C LYS A 16 4.40 10.34 -7.16
N TYR A 17 5.39 9.46 -7.00
CA TYR A 17 6.42 9.26 -8.00
C TYR A 17 5.85 8.86 -9.38
N LEU A 18 4.83 8.00 -9.39
CA LEU A 18 4.19 7.57 -10.64
C LEU A 18 3.41 8.71 -11.29
N MET A 19 2.67 9.49 -10.51
CA MET A 19 1.91 10.64 -11.01
C MET A 19 2.82 11.75 -11.52
N ASP A 20 3.90 12.09 -10.79
CA ASP A 20 4.91 13.08 -11.19
C ASP A 20 5.62 12.68 -12.51
N LYS A 21 5.59 11.40 -12.87
CA LYS A 21 6.15 10.84 -14.12
C LYS A 21 5.11 10.58 -15.20
N GLU A 22 3.84 10.98 -14.98
CA GLU A 22 2.72 10.72 -15.89
C GLU A 22 2.54 9.22 -16.21
N ILE A 23 2.87 8.35 -15.24
CA ILE A 23 2.67 6.91 -15.32
C ILE A 23 1.41 6.56 -14.54
N SER A 24 0.42 5.98 -15.22
CA SER A 24 -0.84 5.58 -14.59
C SER A 24 -0.59 4.45 -13.56
N PRO A 25 -0.89 4.68 -12.26
CA PRO A 25 -0.72 3.66 -11.23
C PRO A 25 -1.86 2.64 -11.29
N VAL A 26 -1.52 1.37 -11.44
CA VAL A 26 -2.47 0.25 -11.43
C VAL A 26 -2.23 -0.58 -10.18
N MET A 27 -2.92 -0.26 -9.10
CA MET A 27 -2.74 -0.93 -7.80
C MET A 27 -4.07 -1.47 -7.26
N PRO A 28 -4.06 -2.62 -6.57
CA PRO A 28 -5.28 -3.23 -6.05
C PRO A 28 -5.80 -2.49 -4.81
N TYR A 29 -6.90 -3.01 -4.26
CA TYR A 29 -7.38 -2.60 -2.95
C TYR A 29 -6.42 -3.07 -1.86
N THR A 30 -6.18 -2.21 -0.88
CA THR A 30 -5.41 -2.55 0.32
C THR A 30 -6.41 -2.56 1.47
N ARG A 31 -6.51 -3.70 2.18
CA ARG A 31 -7.39 -3.81 3.35
C ARG A 31 -6.89 -2.84 4.43
N PRO A 32 -7.78 -2.07 5.08
CA PRO A 32 -7.43 -1.28 6.25
C PRO A 32 -6.75 -2.14 7.32
N HIS A 33 -5.68 -1.64 7.92
CA HIS A 33 -4.94 -2.32 8.98
C HIS A 33 -5.55 -2.14 10.38
N THR A 34 -6.64 -1.38 10.48
CA THR A 34 -7.40 -1.19 11.72
C THR A 34 -8.05 -2.52 12.12
N LYS A 35 -7.98 -2.85 13.43
CA LYS A 35 -8.67 -4.02 14.01
C LYS A 35 -10.18 -3.96 13.70
N ASP A 36 -10.80 -5.11 13.47
CA ASP A 36 -12.20 -5.18 12.99
C ASP A 36 -13.22 -4.57 13.97
N GLU A 37 -12.94 -4.61 15.28
CA GLU A 37 -13.76 -4.00 16.35
C GLU A 37 -13.68 -2.47 16.38
N PHE A 38 -12.71 -1.88 15.69
CA PHE A 38 -12.44 -0.46 15.73
C PHE A 38 -12.95 0.26 14.49
N MET A 39 -13.41 1.48 14.74
CA MET A 39 -13.84 2.41 13.71
C MET A 39 -12.72 2.69 12.71
N LYS A 40 -13.04 2.55 11.43
CA LYS A 40 -12.08 2.63 10.33
C LYS A 40 -11.95 4.07 9.84
N LYS A 41 -10.84 4.38 9.15
CA LYS A 41 -10.54 5.75 8.69
C LYS A 41 -11.66 6.34 7.81
N TYR A 42 -12.29 5.53 6.96
CA TYR A 42 -13.36 5.98 6.06
C TYR A 42 -14.65 6.42 6.78
N GLU A 43 -14.80 6.10 8.07
CA GLU A 43 -15.94 6.58 8.87
C GLU A 43 -15.71 8.02 9.36
N TYR A 44 -14.51 8.56 9.18
CA TYR A 44 -14.19 9.94 9.48
C TYR A 44 -14.10 10.71 8.18
N VAL A 45 -14.96 11.72 8.03
CA VAL A 45 -15.02 12.53 6.82
C VAL A 45 -13.96 13.60 6.91
N TYR A 46 -13.17 13.78 5.85
CA TYR A 46 -12.24 14.90 5.75
C TYR A 46 -12.94 16.08 5.08
N ASP A 47 -12.86 17.24 5.73
CA ASP A 47 -13.29 18.51 5.16
C ASP A 47 -12.04 19.26 4.67
N GLU A 48 -11.93 19.39 3.34
CA GLU A 48 -10.82 20.09 2.69
C GLU A 48 -10.85 21.60 2.91
N TYR A 49 -12.04 22.19 3.02
CA TYR A 49 -12.20 23.65 3.16
C TYR A 49 -11.75 24.12 4.54
N TYR A 50 -12.12 23.38 5.59
CA TYR A 50 -11.74 23.70 6.97
C TYR A 50 -10.46 22.98 7.46
N ASP A 51 -9.82 22.16 6.62
CA ASP A 51 -8.71 21.26 6.96
C ASP A 51 -8.93 20.55 8.30
N CYS A 52 -10.03 19.80 8.40
CA CYS A 52 -10.38 19.07 9.61
C CYS A 52 -11.04 17.72 9.31
N TYR A 53 -11.04 16.83 10.30
CA TYR A 53 -11.81 15.58 10.22
C TYR A 53 -13.08 15.68 11.06
N ILE A 54 -14.17 15.12 10.55
CA ILE A 54 -15.45 15.05 11.25
C ILE A 54 -15.68 13.60 11.64
N CYS A 55 -15.96 13.34 12.92
CA CYS A 55 -16.28 12.00 13.40
C CYS A 55 -17.76 11.66 13.20
N PRO A 56 -18.18 10.38 13.33
CA PRO A 56 -19.59 9.97 13.22
C PRO A 56 -20.57 10.52 14.27
N LYS A 57 -20.08 11.32 15.23
CA LYS A 57 -20.89 12.07 16.19
C LYS A 57 -20.79 13.59 15.93
N ASP A 58 -20.43 13.95 14.71
CA ASP A 58 -20.33 15.31 14.20
C ASP A 58 -19.35 16.20 15.00
N GLN A 59 -18.36 15.58 15.66
CA GLN A 59 -17.30 16.31 16.36
C GLN A 59 -16.11 16.55 15.44
N ILE A 60 -15.59 17.77 15.50
CA ILE A 60 -14.45 18.22 14.71
C ILE A 60 -13.13 17.78 15.37
N LEU A 61 -12.24 17.22 14.55
CA LEU A 61 -10.86 16.91 14.85
C LEU A 61 -9.98 17.91 14.08
N PRO A 62 -9.57 19.03 14.72
CA PRO A 62 -8.75 20.04 14.07
C PRO A 62 -7.34 19.52 13.79
N TYR A 63 -6.70 20.14 12.78
CA TYR A 63 -5.28 19.96 12.52
C TYR A 63 -4.43 20.34 13.75
N ARG A 64 -3.42 19.53 14.05
CA ARG A 64 -2.53 19.74 15.20
C ARG A 64 -1.10 20.02 14.80
N THR A 65 -0.51 19.13 13.99
CA THR A 65 0.90 19.23 13.61
C THR A 65 1.18 18.30 12.42
N THR A 66 2.31 18.52 11.75
CA THR A 66 2.80 17.65 10.68
C THR A 66 4.12 17.01 11.13
N THR A 67 4.22 15.68 11.02
CA THR A 67 5.46 14.96 11.35
C THR A 67 6.53 15.19 10.28
N ARG A 68 7.80 14.90 10.62
CA ARG A 68 8.91 14.94 9.64
C ARG A 68 8.69 14.00 8.46
N ASP A 69 7.99 12.89 8.68
CA ASP A 69 7.64 11.91 7.66
C ASP A 69 6.45 12.33 6.78
N GLY A 70 5.93 13.55 6.95
CA GLY A 70 4.88 14.10 6.10
C GLY A 70 3.45 13.68 6.47
N TYR A 71 3.20 13.29 7.72
CA TYR A 71 1.85 13.01 8.20
C TYR A 71 1.26 14.19 8.98
N ARG A 72 0.15 14.73 8.47
CA ARG A 72 -0.70 15.66 9.20
C ARG A 72 -1.48 14.91 10.28
N GLN A 73 -1.45 15.43 11.49
CA GLN A 73 -2.13 14.87 12.66
C GLN A 73 -3.38 15.68 12.98
N TYR A 74 -4.50 14.98 13.13
CA TYR A 74 -5.77 15.56 13.55
C TYR A 74 -6.20 14.88 14.85
N ALA A 75 -6.62 15.66 15.84
CA ALA A 75 -6.87 15.16 17.17
C ALA A 75 -8.23 15.58 17.70
N SER A 76 -8.97 14.64 18.30
CA SER A 76 -10.22 14.97 18.99
C SER A 76 -9.97 15.68 20.32
N ASN A 77 -11.01 16.35 20.85
CA ASN A 77 -10.97 16.90 22.20
C ASN A 77 -11.27 15.80 23.25
N PRO A 78 -10.31 15.47 24.15
CA PRO A 78 -10.51 14.48 25.21
C PRO A 78 -11.70 14.76 26.12
N ALA A 79 -11.99 16.04 26.39
CA ALA A 79 -13.06 16.44 27.30
C ALA A 79 -14.44 16.02 26.76
N ILE A 80 -14.62 16.10 25.43
CA ILE A 80 -15.86 15.70 24.75
C ILE A 80 -15.89 14.19 24.56
N CYS A 81 -14.76 13.58 24.18
CA CYS A 81 -14.70 12.15 23.94
C CYS A 81 -14.85 11.31 25.22
N LYS A 82 -14.61 11.89 26.41
CA LYS A 82 -14.68 11.16 27.69
C LYS A 82 -16.01 10.47 27.92
N ASP A 83 -17.08 11.13 27.49
CA ASP A 83 -18.47 10.75 27.71
C ASP A 83 -19.15 10.26 26.41
N CYS A 84 -18.35 9.96 25.37
CA CYS A 84 -18.85 9.51 24.09
C CYS A 84 -19.25 8.03 24.12
N THR A 85 -20.44 7.72 23.63
CA THR A 85 -20.99 6.35 23.51
C THR A 85 -20.19 5.45 22.59
N LEU A 86 -19.48 6.01 21.61
CA LEU A 86 -18.66 5.25 20.65
C LEU A 86 -17.20 5.08 21.10
N LEU A 87 -16.84 5.53 22.31
CA LEU A 87 -15.45 5.59 22.75
C LEU A 87 -14.71 4.25 22.63
N ASP A 88 -15.36 3.16 23.07
CA ASP A 88 -14.80 1.81 23.08
C ASP A 88 -14.45 1.31 21.67
N SER A 89 -15.30 1.63 20.68
CA SER A 89 -15.05 1.34 19.27
C SER A 89 -14.13 2.35 18.58
N CYS A 90 -13.94 3.54 19.16
CA CYS A 90 -13.23 4.65 18.53
C CYS A 90 -11.72 4.65 18.82
N THR A 91 -11.31 4.51 20.08
CA THR A 91 -9.91 4.63 20.50
C THR A 91 -9.61 3.91 21.83
N GLN A 92 -8.45 3.25 21.91
CA GLN A 92 -7.90 2.70 23.17
C GLN A 92 -6.93 3.65 23.88
N SER A 93 -6.90 4.93 23.48
CA SER A 93 -5.99 5.91 24.07
C SER A 93 -6.34 6.15 25.54
N LYS A 94 -5.33 6.11 26.43
CA LYS A 94 -5.49 6.43 27.86
C LYS A 94 -6.11 7.81 28.09
N ASN A 95 -5.79 8.75 27.21
CA ASN A 95 -6.29 10.13 27.28
C ASN A 95 -7.64 10.28 26.55
N LYS A 96 -8.30 9.18 26.17
CA LYS A 96 -9.57 9.16 25.44
C LYS A 96 -9.59 10.03 24.19
N ARG A 97 -8.40 10.16 23.56
CA ARG A 97 -8.18 11.01 22.38
C ARG A 97 -8.05 10.16 21.13
N LYS A 98 -8.84 10.47 20.10
CA LYS A 98 -8.65 9.94 18.76
C LYS A 98 -7.58 10.75 18.05
N MET A 99 -6.65 10.07 17.39
CA MET A 99 -5.70 10.69 16.46
C MET A 99 -5.87 10.07 15.09
N ILE A 100 -5.97 10.93 14.06
CA ILE A 100 -6.00 10.54 12.67
C ILE A 100 -4.75 11.10 12.00
N HIS A 101 -4.12 10.27 11.20
CA HIS A 101 -2.95 10.64 10.40
C HIS A 101 -3.36 10.64 8.92
N ARG A 102 -3.16 11.77 8.25
CA ARG A 102 -3.33 11.92 6.80
C ARG A 102 -1.98 12.28 6.20
N HIS A 103 -1.55 11.57 5.16
CA HIS A 103 -0.30 11.94 4.50
C HIS A 103 -0.51 13.21 3.66
N ILE A 104 0.54 14.02 3.46
CA ILE A 104 0.46 15.21 2.58
C ILE A 104 0.10 14.82 1.12
N TRP A 105 0.38 13.58 0.74
CA TRP A 105 0.09 13.00 -0.58
C TRP A 105 -1.05 11.97 -0.52
N GLU A 106 -1.98 12.12 0.42
CA GLU A 106 -3.16 11.25 0.50
C GLU A 106 -4.01 11.35 -0.77
N ASP A 107 -4.11 12.55 -1.36
CA ASP A 107 -4.91 12.78 -2.56
C ASP A 107 -4.44 11.91 -3.74
N ASN A 108 -3.13 11.65 -3.83
CA ASN A 108 -2.57 10.72 -4.82
C ASN A 108 -3.01 9.26 -4.55
N ILE A 109 -3.21 8.89 -3.29
CA ILE A 109 -3.73 7.56 -2.93
C ILE A 109 -5.23 7.46 -3.23
N ASP A 110 -5.97 8.54 -2.98
CA ASP A 110 -7.39 8.63 -3.31
C ASP A 110 -7.60 8.52 -4.82
N GLU A 111 -6.78 9.20 -5.62
CA GLU A 111 -6.80 9.06 -7.08
C GLU A 111 -6.44 7.64 -7.54
N VAL A 112 -5.43 6.99 -6.92
CA VAL A 112 -5.14 5.55 -7.19
C VAL A 112 -6.36 4.67 -6.86
N ASN A 113 -7.08 4.97 -5.77
CA ASN A 113 -8.31 4.26 -5.42
C ASN A 113 -9.39 4.45 -6.48
N HIS A 114 -9.59 5.67 -6.98
CA HIS A 114 -10.53 5.97 -8.05
C HIS A 114 -10.16 5.24 -9.34
N LEU A 115 -8.91 5.36 -9.78
CA LEU A 115 -8.41 4.73 -11.00
C LEU A 115 -8.59 3.21 -11.00
N ARG A 116 -8.48 2.54 -9.85
CA ARG A 116 -8.71 1.09 -9.71
C ARG A 116 -10.08 0.63 -10.23
N HIS A 117 -11.10 1.48 -10.16
CA HIS A 117 -12.45 1.14 -10.60
C HIS A 117 -12.63 1.23 -12.12
N THR A 118 -11.70 1.87 -12.83
CA THR A 118 -11.74 2.00 -14.29
C THR A 118 -11.51 0.66 -14.98
N GLU A 119 -12.15 0.46 -16.13
CA GLU A 119 -12.05 -0.78 -16.91
C GLU A 119 -10.64 -1.01 -17.43
N MET A 120 -9.96 0.08 -17.81
CA MET A 120 -8.56 0.05 -18.23
C MET A 120 -7.67 -0.54 -17.11
N ASN A 121 -7.76 -0.03 -15.88
CA ASN A 121 -6.94 -0.53 -14.78
C ASN A 121 -7.25 -1.99 -14.42
N LYS A 122 -8.52 -2.39 -14.45
CA LYS A 122 -8.91 -3.80 -14.24
C LYS A 122 -8.27 -4.71 -15.28
N SER A 123 -8.32 -4.33 -16.56
CA SER A 123 -7.76 -5.13 -17.65
C SER A 123 -6.23 -5.25 -17.56
N ILE A 124 -5.53 -4.18 -17.19
CA ILE A 124 -4.07 -4.18 -17.01
C ILE A 124 -3.70 -5.02 -15.78
N TYR A 125 -4.42 -4.84 -14.67
CA TYR A 125 -4.16 -5.59 -13.44
C TYR A 125 -4.38 -7.10 -13.64
N ALA A 126 -5.39 -7.49 -14.43
CA ALA A 126 -5.67 -8.89 -14.73
C ALA A 126 -4.48 -9.62 -15.42
N LYS A 127 -3.66 -8.91 -16.20
CA LYS A 127 -2.46 -9.47 -16.86
C LYS A 127 -1.29 -9.74 -15.89
N ARG A 128 -1.33 -9.19 -14.67
CA ARG A 128 -0.26 -9.36 -13.67
C ARG A 128 -0.05 -10.82 -13.28
N LYS A 129 -1.12 -11.61 -13.19
CA LYS A 129 -1.06 -13.05 -12.88
C LYS A 129 -0.19 -13.82 -13.88
N GLU A 130 -0.18 -13.40 -15.14
CA GLU A 130 0.57 -14.07 -16.20
C GLU A 130 2.09 -13.87 -16.09
N THR A 131 2.54 -12.80 -15.43
CA THR A 131 3.97 -12.45 -15.35
C THR A 131 4.56 -12.86 -14.02
N ILE A 132 4.00 -12.36 -12.91
CA ILE A 132 4.63 -12.51 -11.58
C ILE A 132 4.48 -13.94 -11.04
N GLU A 133 3.32 -14.58 -11.27
CA GLU A 133 3.07 -15.93 -10.76
C GLU A 133 3.96 -16.96 -11.46
N ARG A 134 4.23 -16.77 -12.76
CA ARG A 134 5.19 -17.62 -13.49
C ARG A 134 6.60 -17.50 -12.95
N VAL A 135 7.03 -16.31 -12.54
CA VAL A 135 8.35 -16.11 -11.91
C VAL A 135 8.41 -16.85 -10.58
N PHE A 136 7.37 -16.75 -9.75
CA PHE A 136 7.34 -17.49 -8.49
C PHE A 136 7.24 -19.00 -8.68
N ALA A 137 6.52 -19.47 -9.70
CA ALA A 137 6.47 -20.88 -10.07
C ALA A 137 7.86 -21.39 -10.50
N ASP A 138 8.55 -20.66 -11.38
CA ASP A 138 9.92 -21.00 -11.79
C ASP A 138 10.90 -21.02 -10.61
N ALA A 139 10.79 -20.03 -9.70
CA ALA A 139 11.61 -20.00 -8.49
C ALA A 139 11.41 -21.26 -7.62
N LYS A 140 10.16 -21.72 -7.48
CA LYS A 140 9.81 -22.92 -6.70
C LYS A 140 10.23 -24.21 -7.39
N GLU A 141 9.85 -24.40 -8.65
CA GLU A 141 10.05 -25.67 -9.38
C GLU A 141 11.47 -25.82 -9.92
N LYS A 142 12.05 -24.76 -10.50
CA LYS A 142 13.35 -24.84 -11.20
C LYS A 142 14.53 -24.44 -10.33
N HIS A 143 14.30 -23.61 -9.30
CA HIS A 143 15.35 -23.09 -8.43
C HIS A 143 15.25 -23.57 -6.97
N GLY A 144 14.42 -24.60 -6.72
CA GLY A 144 14.39 -25.30 -5.44
C GLY A 144 13.83 -24.49 -4.26
N MET A 145 13.14 -23.38 -4.50
CA MET A 145 12.60 -22.53 -3.42
C MET A 145 11.33 -23.08 -2.76
N ARG A 146 10.96 -24.35 -3.02
CA ARG A 146 9.91 -25.05 -2.26
C ARG A 146 10.33 -25.28 -0.80
N TRP A 147 11.62 -25.43 -0.55
CA TRP A 147 12.17 -25.71 0.77
C TRP A 147 13.35 -24.80 1.07
N THR A 148 13.50 -24.43 2.35
CA THR A 148 14.71 -23.73 2.81
C THR A 148 15.83 -24.74 3.03
N THR A 149 16.94 -24.60 2.30
CA THR A 149 18.09 -25.51 2.43
C THR A 149 19.10 -25.05 3.49
N LEU A 150 18.97 -23.82 3.99
CA LEU A 150 19.87 -23.20 4.96
C LEU A 150 19.15 -22.87 6.26
N ARG A 151 19.88 -22.91 7.39
CA ARG A 151 19.36 -22.53 8.71
C ARG A 151 19.58 -21.04 9.00
N GLY A 152 18.50 -20.32 9.28
CA GLY A 152 18.51 -18.92 9.73
C GLY A 152 18.17 -17.91 8.63
N ILE A 153 17.44 -16.84 9.02
CA ILE A 153 16.87 -15.83 8.11
C ILE A 153 17.93 -15.20 7.21
N LYS A 154 19.10 -14.83 7.77
CA LYS A 154 20.19 -14.19 7.00
C LYS A 154 20.67 -15.05 5.84
N LYS A 155 20.88 -16.36 6.08
CA LYS A 155 21.38 -17.29 5.07
C LYS A 155 20.32 -17.59 4.00
N VAL A 156 19.08 -17.79 4.41
CA VAL A 156 17.95 -17.98 3.48
C VAL A 156 17.71 -16.73 2.62
N ALA A 157 17.81 -15.53 3.21
CA ALA A 157 17.69 -14.27 2.47
C ALA A 157 18.78 -14.13 1.41
N MET A 158 20.04 -14.46 1.75
CA MET A 158 21.14 -14.47 0.78
C MET A 158 20.90 -15.44 -0.37
N GLN A 159 20.46 -16.68 -0.08
CA GLN A 159 20.12 -17.66 -1.12
C GLN A 159 19.00 -17.14 -2.04
N ALA A 160 17.91 -16.60 -1.45
CA ALA A 160 16.82 -16.04 -2.23
C ALA A 160 17.29 -14.87 -3.12
N MET A 161 18.12 -13.97 -2.60
CA MET A 161 18.69 -12.86 -3.38
C MET A 161 19.52 -13.36 -4.57
N LEU A 162 20.41 -14.34 -4.35
CA LEU A 162 21.22 -14.93 -5.43
C LEU A 162 20.36 -15.62 -6.50
N THR A 163 19.34 -16.37 -6.08
CA THR A 163 18.40 -17.00 -7.00
C THR A 163 17.69 -15.96 -7.87
N PHE A 164 17.09 -14.93 -7.27
CA PHE A 164 16.40 -13.88 -8.04
C PHE A 164 17.37 -13.06 -8.90
N ALA A 165 18.60 -12.84 -8.47
CA ALA A 165 19.63 -12.21 -9.28
C ALA A 165 19.93 -13.05 -10.54
N ALA A 166 20.13 -14.36 -10.39
CA ALA A 166 20.35 -15.26 -11.53
C ALA A 166 19.13 -15.30 -12.47
N MET A 167 17.91 -15.32 -11.93
CA MET A 167 16.68 -15.24 -12.74
C MET A 167 16.58 -13.92 -13.53
N ASN A 168 16.95 -12.81 -12.92
CA ASN A 168 16.97 -11.50 -13.58
C ASN A 168 18.05 -11.45 -14.68
N LEU A 169 19.23 -12.01 -14.44
CA LEU A 169 20.28 -12.16 -15.46
C LEU A 169 19.78 -12.99 -16.65
N LYS A 170 19.09 -14.11 -16.40
CA LYS A 170 18.48 -14.93 -17.46
C LYS A 170 17.46 -14.16 -18.28
N LYS A 171 16.62 -13.33 -17.64
CA LYS A 171 15.67 -12.46 -18.35
C LYS A 171 16.38 -11.43 -19.23
N MET A 172 17.40 -10.76 -18.69
CA MET A 172 18.19 -9.79 -19.46
C MET A 172 18.88 -10.44 -20.65
N ALA A 173 19.45 -11.63 -20.47
CA ALA A 173 20.04 -12.40 -21.55
C ALA A 173 19.00 -12.70 -22.64
N ASN A 174 17.81 -13.18 -22.28
CA ASN A 174 16.72 -13.43 -23.23
C ASN A 174 16.27 -12.16 -23.97
N TRP A 175 16.25 -11.00 -23.31
CA TRP A 175 15.91 -9.72 -23.97
C TRP A 175 16.99 -9.22 -24.92
N ALA A 176 18.26 -9.45 -24.58
CA ALA A 176 19.39 -9.10 -25.43
C ALA A 176 19.57 -10.06 -26.62
N TRP A 177 18.95 -11.24 -26.55
CA TRP A 177 19.11 -12.31 -27.53
C TRP A 177 18.23 -12.09 -28.78
N LYS A 178 18.84 -11.68 -29.90
CA LYS A 178 18.14 -11.26 -31.14
C LYS A 178 17.69 -12.37 -32.10
N TYR A 179 18.13 -13.62 -31.95
CA TYR A 179 17.77 -14.71 -32.88
C TYR A 179 17.60 -16.07 -32.16
N PRO A 180 16.46 -16.77 -32.26
CA PRO A 180 16.33 -18.09 -31.64
C PRO A 180 17.30 -19.10 -32.28
N CYS A 181 17.93 -19.95 -31.47
CA CYS A 181 18.61 -21.14 -31.97
C CYS A 181 17.52 -22.09 -32.53
N PRO A 182 17.67 -22.64 -33.75
CA PRO A 182 16.83 -23.74 -34.19
C PRO A 182 16.94 -24.86 -33.17
N ALA A 183 15.78 -25.40 -32.75
CA ALA A 183 15.68 -26.57 -31.90
C ALA A 183 16.32 -27.79 -32.56
#